data_AF-F4QQT8-F1
#
_entry.id   AF-F4QQT8-F1
#
_cell.length_a   1.000
_cell.length_b   1.000
_cell.length_c   1.000
_cell.angle_alpha   90.00
_cell.angle_beta   90.00
_cell.angle_gamma   90.00
#
_symmetry.space_group_name_H-M   'P 1'
#
loop_
_entity.id
_entity.type
_entity.pdbx_description
1 polymer ?
#
loop_
_entity_poly.entity_id
_entity_poly.type
_entity_poly.pdbx_seq_one_letter_code
_entity_poly.pdbx_strand_id
1 'polypeptide(L)'
;MANMMGMMAIVFIFAISLLAAAVARRLHDRGKSGAWGLMPLPFITFASVMMPTVFAQTFADMGLFFTMFINNVLYIAALVFLVILLAGAGSEGENRFGPDPTL
;
A
#
# COMPACT_ATOMS: atom_id res chain seq x y z
N MET A 1 10.05 -15.47 25.50
CA MET A 1 10.23 -14.68 24.25
C MET A 1 9.46 -15.28 23.07
N ALA A 2 9.56 -16.59 22.78
CA ALA A 2 8.85 -17.22 21.65
C ALA A 2 7.30 -17.02 21.66
N ASN A 3 6.65 -17.16 22.82
CA ASN A 3 5.19 -16.95 22.95
C ASN A 3 4.76 -15.51 22.66
N MET A 4 5.61 -14.52 22.99
CA MET A 4 5.35 -13.10 22.72
C MET A 4 5.47 -12.79 21.23
N MET A 5 6.49 -13.34 20.55
CA MET A 5 6.65 -13.20 19.10
C MET A 5 5.49 -13.85 18.33
N GLY A 6 5.04 -15.04 18.76
CA GLY A 6 3.90 -15.71 18.16
C GLY A 6 2.60 -14.90 18.28
N MET A 7 2.32 -14.35 19.46
CA MET A 7 1.15 -13.49 19.68
C MET A 7 1.21 -12.21 18.83
N MET A 8 2.37 -11.55 18.75
CA MET A 8 2.54 -10.36 17.91
C MET A 8 2.31 -10.67 16.43
N ALA A 9 2.82 -11.80 15.93
CA ALA A 9 2.58 -12.21 14.54
C ALA A 9 1.09 -12.41 14.25
N ILE A 10 0.36 -13.05 15.16
CA ILE A 10 -1.10 -13.22 15.03
C ILE A 10 -1.80 -11.86 14.97
N VAL A 11 -1.49 -10.95 15.89
CA VAL A 11 -2.07 -9.60 15.91
C VAL A 11 -1.80 -8.86 14.61
N PHE A 12 -0.57 -8.92 14.08
CA PHE A 12 -0.23 -8.29 12.80
C PHE A 12 -1.01 -8.89 11.63
N ILE A 13 -1.12 -10.21 11.55
CA ILE A 13 -1.87 -10.88 10.49
C ILE A 13 -3.33 -10.42 10.51
N PHE A 14 -3.96 -10.38 11.68
CA PHE A 14 -5.34 -9.90 11.81
C PHE A 14 -5.48 -8.43 11.44
N ALA A 15 -4.61 -7.56 11.97
CA ALA A 15 -4.65 -6.13 11.67
C ALA A 15 -4.48 -5.85 10.17
N ILE A 16 -3.51 -6.51 9.53
CA ILE A 16 -3.26 -6.38 8.08
C ILE A 16 -4.46 -6.90 7.27
N SER A 17 -5.02 -8.05 7.65
CA SER A 17 -6.17 -8.63 6.95
C SER A 17 -7.40 -7.73 7.02
N LEU A 18 -7.69 -7.17 8.20
CA LEU A 18 -8.81 -6.25 8.39
C LEU A 18 -8.60 -4.93 7.64
N LEU A 19 -7.39 -4.40 7.66
CA LEU A 19 -7.05 -3.20 6.91
C LEU A 19 -7.17 -3.42 5.39
N ALA A 20 -6.67 -4.55 4.89
CA ALA A 20 -6.79 -4.93 3.48
C ALA A 20 -8.26 -5.07 3.06
N ALA A 21 -9.10 -5.71 3.89
CA ALA A 21 -10.53 -5.82 3.65
C ALA A 21 -11.22 -4.45 3.61
N ALA A 22 -10.88 -3.53 4.53
CA ALA A 22 -11.43 -2.18 4.55
C ALA A 22 -11.04 -1.36 3.30
N VAL A 23 -9.78 -1.44 2.88
CA VAL A 23 -9.27 -0.81 1.66
C VAL A 23 -9.96 -1.37 0.42
N ALA A 24 -10.08 -2.70 0.33
CA ALA A 24 -10.76 -3.35 -0.79
C ALA A 24 -12.23 -2.93 -0.88
N ARG A 25 -12.95 -2.89 0.25
CA ARG A 25 -14.32 -2.39 0.31
C ARG A 25 -14.42 -0.96 -0.20
N ARG A 26 -13.58 -0.04 0.29
CA ARG A 26 -13.63 1.37 -0.13
C ARG A 26 -13.31 1.57 -1.61
N LEU A 27 -12.39 0.77 -2.16
CA LEU A 27 -12.10 0.79 -3.60
C LEU A 27 -13.26 0.21 -4.41
N HIS A 28 -13.92 -0.84 -3.92
CA HIS A 28 -15.10 -1.41 -4.55
C HIS A 28 -16.27 -0.43 -4.54
N ASP A 29 -16.45 0.33 -3.46
CA ASP A 29 -17.44 1.43 -3.38
C ASP A 29 -17.23 2.47 -4.48
N ARG A 30 -16.05 2.54 -5.11
CA ARG A 30 -15.70 3.43 -6.23
C ARG A 30 -15.73 2.73 -7.60
N GLY A 31 -16.16 1.47 -7.65
CA GLY A 31 -16.08 0.62 -8.84
C GLY A 31 -14.65 0.20 -9.23
N LYS A 32 -13.63 0.44 -8.38
CA LYS A 32 -12.24 0.03 -8.62
C LYS A 32 -11.95 -1.30 -7.95
N SER A 33 -10.99 -2.07 -8.49
CA SER A 33 -10.60 -3.34 -7.87
C SER A 33 -9.82 -3.11 -6.57
N GLY A 34 -9.95 -4.01 -5.59
CA GLY A 34 -9.12 -3.94 -4.37
C GLY A 34 -7.61 -3.95 -4.64
N ALA A 35 -7.18 -4.48 -5.80
CA ALA A 35 -5.79 -4.52 -6.24
C ALA A 35 -5.13 -3.12 -6.36
N TRP A 36 -5.92 -2.05 -6.54
CA TRP A 36 -5.37 -0.68 -6.55
C TRP A 36 -4.69 -0.32 -5.21
N GLY A 37 -5.10 -0.95 -4.10
CA GLY A 37 -4.45 -0.79 -2.80
C GLY A 37 -3.03 -1.37 -2.74
N LEU A 38 -2.65 -2.24 -3.66
CA LEU A 38 -1.32 -2.85 -3.72
C LEU A 38 -0.29 -1.98 -4.47
N MET A 39 -0.72 -0.89 -5.11
CA MET A 39 0.16 -0.02 -5.89
C MET A 39 1.43 0.47 -5.16
N PRO A 40 1.40 0.79 -3.85
CA PRO A 40 2.61 1.21 -3.14
C PRO A 40 3.60 0.06 -2.86
N LEU A 41 3.16 -1.21 -2.93
CA LEU A 41 3.96 -2.36 -2.50
C LEU A 41 5.25 -2.56 -3.30
N PRO A 42 5.27 -2.51 -4.65
CA PRO A 42 6.52 -2.68 -5.40
C PRO A 42 7.60 -1.66 -5.04
N PHE A 43 7.23 -0.42 -4.72
CA PHE A 43 8.21 0.63 -4.40
C PHE A 43 8.79 0.48 -3.00
N ILE A 44 7.96 0.11 -2.01
CA ILE A 44 8.45 -0.14 -0.64
C ILE A 44 9.25 -1.44 -0.56
N THR A 45 8.89 -2.47 -1.32
CA THR A 45 9.69 -3.71 -1.39
C THR A 45 11.03 -3.46 -2.06
N PHE A 46 11.05 -2.74 -3.19
CA PHE A 46 12.29 -2.33 -3.83
C PHE A 46 13.19 -1.53 -2.88
N ALA A 47 12.64 -0.52 -2.20
CA ALA A 47 13.39 0.27 -1.21
C ALA A 47 13.95 -0.61 -0.09
N SER A 48 13.14 -1.53 0.45
CA SER A 48 13.55 -2.42 1.54
C SER A 48 14.68 -3.37 1.13
N VAL A 49 14.62 -3.90 -0.10
CA VAL A 49 15.65 -4.81 -0.64
C VAL A 49 16.95 -4.07 -0.94
N MET A 50 16.87 -2.82 -1.39
CA MET A 50 18.04 -2.03 -1.74
C MET A 50 18.61 -1.24 -0.54
N MET A 51 17.87 -1.11 0.57
CA MET A 51 18.35 -0.36 1.73
C MET A 51 19.72 -0.84 2.28
N PRO A 52 20.02 -2.15 2.37
CA PRO A 52 21.33 -2.61 2.80
C PRO A 52 22.47 -2.14 1.89
N THR A 53 22.24 -2.04 0.59
CA THR A 53 23.27 -1.60 -0.37
C THR A 53 23.56 -0.10 -0.22
N VAL A 54 22.56 0.70 0.17
CA VAL A 54 22.74 2.12 0.53
C VAL A 54 23.60 2.26 1.78
N PHE A 55 23.34 1.45 2.82
CA PHE A 55 24.09 1.52 4.08
C PHE A 55 25.50 0.93 4.00
N ALA A 56 25.76 0.06 3.03
CA ALA A 56 27.09 -0.51 2.80
C ALA A 56 28.05 0.45 2.07
N GLN A 57 27.58 1.60 1.59
CA GLN A 57 28.38 2.55 0.83
C GLN A 57 29.44 3.22 1.73
N THR A 58 30.69 3.23 1.27
CA THR A 58 31.79 4.00 1.91
C THR A 58 31.88 5.42 1.37
N PHE A 59 31.47 5.63 0.12
CA PHE A 59 31.42 6.93 -0.54
C PHE A 59 30.03 7.14 -1.14
N ALA A 60 29.65 8.41 -1.35
CA ALA A 60 28.34 8.72 -1.91
C ALA A 60 28.24 8.27 -3.38
N ASP A 61 27.35 7.33 -3.67
CA ASP A 61 26.98 6.92 -5.02
C ASP A 61 25.75 7.72 -5.48
N MET A 62 25.97 8.63 -6.44
CA MET A 62 24.92 9.49 -6.98
C MET A 62 23.88 8.70 -7.80
N GLY A 63 24.27 7.62 -8.46
CA GLY A 63 23.34 6.78 -9.23
C GLY A 63 22.38 6.04 -8.33
N LEU A 64 22.90 5.47 -7.23
CA LEU A 64 22.08 4.83 -6.20
C LEU A 64 21.16 5.85 -5.52
N PHE A 65 21.69 7.05 -5.22
CA PHE A 65 20.89 8.14 -4.66
C PHE A 65 19.71 8.51 -5.55
N PHE A 66 19.93 8.80 -6.85
CA PHE A 66 18.85 9.18 -7.75
C PHE A 66 17.85 8.04 -7.98
N THR A 67 18.32 6.79 -8.01
CA THR A 67 17.44 5.61 -8.09
C THR A 67 16.51 5.53 -6.88
N MET A 68 17.06 5.67 -5.66
CA MET A 68 16.27 5.70 -4.43
C MET A 68 15.31 6.87 -4.37
N PHE A 69 15.77 8.04 -4.79
CA PHE A 69 14.99 9.26 -4.81
C PHE A 69 13.77 9.12 -5.74
N ILE A 70 13.99 8.67 -6.98
CA ILE A 70 12.89 8.45 -7.95
C ILE A 70 11.92 7.40 -7.41
N ASN A 71 12.43 6.28 -6.88
CA ASN A 71 11.58 5.25 -6.27
C ASN A 71 10.72 5.83 -5.12
N ASN A 72 11.30 6.69 -4.29
CA ASN A 72 10.58 7.36 -3.21
C ASN A 72 9.50 8.32 -3.73
N VAL A 73 9.79 9.11 -4.77
CA VAL A 73 8.80 9.98 -5.41
C VAL A 73 7.64 9.16 -5.98
N LEU A 74 7.92 8.05 -6.65
CA LEU A 74 6.90 7.15 -7.17
C LEU A 74 6.07 6.51 -6.06
N TYR A 75 6.71 6.12 -4.95
CA TYR A 75 6.03 5.62 -3.76
C TYR A 75 5.07 6.66 -3.17
N ILE A 76 5.52 7.91 -2.99
CA ILE A 76 4.68 9.00 -2.49
C ILE A 76 3.52 9.28 -3.45
N ALA A 77 3.78 9.33 -4.76
CA ALA A 77 2.73 9.52 -5.76
C ALA A 77 1.67 8.41 -5.70
N ALA A 78 2.09 7.15 -5.56
CA ALA A 78 1.19 6.01 -5.40
C ALA A 78 0.35 6.12 -4.10
N LEU A 79 0.96 6.54 -2.99
CA LEU A 79 0.25 6.77 -1.73
C LEU A 79 -0.76 7.91 -1.84
N VAL A 80 -0.37 9.05 -2.40
CA VAL A 80 -1.27 10.20 -2.59
C VAL A 80 -2.45 9.80 -3.48
N PHE A 81 -2.18 9.10 -4.58
CA PHE A 81 -3.22 8.58 -5.45
C PHE A 81 -4.17 7.63 -4.72
N LEU A 82 -3.64 6.71 -3.92
CA LEU A 82 -4.45 5.79 -3.12
C LEU A 82 -5.28 6.54 -2.07
N VAL A 83 -4.72 7.54 -1.40
CA VAL A 83 -5.44 8.40 -0.44
C VAL A 83 -6.60 9.12 -1.14
N ILE A 84 -6.39 9.68 -2.33
CA ILE A 84 -7.45 10.32 -3.12
C ILE A 84 -8.59 9.33 -3.42
N LEU A 85 -8.25 8.11 -3.83
CA LEU A 85 -9.23 7.05 -4.09
C LEU A 85 -10.01 6.67 -2.82
N LEU A 86 -9.34 6.57 -1.68
CA LEU A 86 -9.96 6.18 -0.41
C LEU A 86 -10.79 7.32 0.22
N ALA A 87 -10.36 8.57 0.11
CA ALA A 87 -10.97 9.70 0.81
C ALA A 87 -12.21 10.28 0.12
N GLY A 88 -12.26 10.35 -1.21
CA GLY A 88 -13.42 10.90 -1.91
C GLY A 88 -14.65 9.97 -1.92
N ALA A 89 -15.77 10.46 -2.45
CA ALA A 89 -17.08 9.80 -2.41
C ALA A 89 -17.17 8.53 -3.26
N GLY A 90 -17.94 7.54 -2.78
CA GLY A 90 -18.30 6.32 -3.54
C GLY A 90 -19.00 6.63 -4.87
N SER A 91 -19.06 5.66 -5.77
CA SER A 91 -19.86 5.76 -7.00
C SER A 91 -21.35 5.77 -6.64
N GLU A 92 -22.11 6.70 -7.24
CA GLU A 92 -23.57 6.71 -7.14
C GLU A 92 -24.17 5.64 -8.06
N GLY A 93 -25.21 4.94 -7.59
CA GLY A 93 -25.91 3.91 -8.35
C GLY A 93 -25.19 2.55 -8.40
N GLU A 94 -25.64 1.69 -9.32
CA GLU A 94 -25.09 0.34 -9.49
C GLU A 94 -23.60 0.38 -9.90
N ASN A 95 -22.79 -0.48 -9.29
CA ASN A 95 -21.40 -0.65 -9.69
C ASN A 95 -21.08 -2.12 -10.01
N ARG A 96 -19.87 -2.37 -10.54
CA ARG A 96 -19.38 -3.72 -10.88
C ARG A 96 -19.52 -4.75 -9.74
N PHE A 97 -19.57 -4.30 -8.49
CA PHE A 97 -19.55 -5.14 -7.30
C PHE A 97 -20.93 -5.32 -6.65
N GLY A 98 -21.96 -4.63 -7.14
CA GLY A 98 -23.34 -4.84 -6.69
C GLY A 98 -24.28 -3.67 -6.99
N PRO A 99 -25.60 -3.90 -6.81
CA PRO A 99 -26.62 -2.85 -6.91
C PRO A 99 -26.51 -1.88 -5.73
N ASP A 100 -27.10 -0.69 -5.90
CA ASP A 100 -27.16 0.33 -4.85
C ASP A 100 -27.98 -0.22 -3.66
N PRO A 101 -27.45 -0.19 -2.42
CA PRO A 101 -28.17 -0.68 -1.24
C PRO A 101 -29.40 0.16 -0.86
N THR A 102 -29.63 1.29 -1.52
CA THR A 102 -30.78 2.18 -1.27
C THR A 102 -31.92 2.08 -2.30
N LEU A 103 -31.82 1.14 -3.26
CA LEU A 103 -32.91 0.80 -4.18
C LEU A 103 -33.92 -0.19 -3.57
#